data_AF-A0A7V0JH29-F1
#
_entry.id   AF-A0A7V0JH29-F1
#
_cell.length_a   1.000
_cell.length_b   1.000
_cell.length_c   1.000
_cell.angle_alpha   90.00
_cell.angle_beta   90.00
_cell.angle_gamma   90.00
#
_symmetry.space_group_name_H-M   'P 1'
#
loop_
_entity.id
_entity.type
_entity.pdbx_description
1 polymer ?
#
loop_
_entity_poly.entity_id
_entity_poly.type
_entity_poly.pdbx_seq_one_letter_code
_entity_poly.pdbx_strand_id
1 'polypeptide(L)'
;MSEGEKKVILESGIEVKPIYGPEDLANINFDEKIGNPGEYPFTRGIHSLMYRKRPFTMRQYSGFASAEETNRRFHFLINQGQTGLNVAFDLPSQMGLDSDDERAYGEVGRVGMAVDSLADFETAFKGIPLDKITVSLTINSVAIVMMAMYFAMAQKRGYDLRNLRGTAQNDILKEFIGRGTWIFPVEPSIRLIGDTIEFCAHEVPKYSPVSVCGYHIRESGADPVQEMAYAFGIAREYADEALCRGLDIDEFAGRLSFNFDIFGNLF
;
A
#
# COMPACT_ATOMS: atom_id res chain seq x y z
N MET A 1 19.94 -35.54 -28.86
CA MET A 1 18.61 -35.24 -28.29
C MET A 1 18.17 -36.48 -27.54
N SER A 2 18.50 -36.57 -26.25
CA SER A 2 18.10 -37.71 -25.42
C SER A 2 16.62 -37.58 -25.05
N GLU A 3 15.95 -38.71 -24.88
CA GLU A 3 14.57 -38.83 -24.44
C GLU A 3 14.26 -37.95 -23.21
N GLY A 4 13.19 -37.14 -23.30
CA GLY A 4 12.41 -36.75 -22.11
C GLY A 4 12.64 -35.37 -21.50
N GLU A 5 13.04 -34.33 -22.25
CA GLU A 5 13.06 -32.97 -21.68
C GLU A 5 11.63 -32.45 -21.46
N LYS A 6 11.14 -32.54 -20.21
CA LYS A 6 9.86 -31.99 -19.81
C LYS A 6 9.98 -30.47 -19.76
N LYS A 7 9.17 -29.76 -20.54
CA LYS A 7 9.03 -28.31 -20.45
C LYS A 7 8.61 -27.91 -19.03
N VAL A 8 9.34 -26.94 -18.47
CA VAL A 8 8.98 -26.30 -17.20
C VAL A 8 8.45 -24.91 -17.55
N ILE A 9 7.19 -24.68 -17.20
CA ILE A 9 6.52 -23.39 -17.35
C ILE A 9 6.20 -22.91 -15.94
N LEU A 10 6.66 -21.71 -15.61
CA LEU A 10 6.36 -21.08 -14.33
C LEU A 10 4.89 -20.65 -14.28
N GLU A 11 4.40 -20.33 -13.09
CA GLU A 11 3.06 -19.78 -12.92
C GLU A 11 2.83 -18.49 -13.72
N SER A 12 3.89 -17.70 -13.95
CA SER A 12 3.88 -16.53 -14.84
C SER A 12 3.66 -16.85 -16.32
N GLY A 13 3.53 -18.13 -16.70
CA GLY A 13 3.43 -18.57 -18.09
C GLY A 13 4.77 -18.56 -18.84
N ILE A 14 5.88 -18.24 -18.16
CA ILE A 14 7.22 -18.20 -18.75
C ILE A 14 7.82 -19.60 -18.77
N GLU A 15 8.17 -20.10 -19.96
CA GLU A 15 8.98 -21.32 -20.12
C GLU A 15 10.42 -21.04 -19.66
N VAL A 16 10.96 -21.89 -18.79
CA VAL A 16 12.33 -21.73 -18.27
C VAL A 16 13.26 -22.81 -18.79
N LYS A 17 14.45 -22.39 -19.22
CA LYS A 17 15.52 -23.30 -19.61
C LYS A 17 16.13 -23.97 -18.38
N PRO A 18 16.65 -25.21 -18.50
CA PRO A 18 17.40 -25.86 -17.42
C PRO A 18 18.68 -25.09 -17.01
N ILE A 19 19.31 -24.39 -17.96
CA ILE A 19 20.55 -23.62 -17.78
C ILE A 19 20.46 -22.35 -18.62
N TYR A 20 20.93 -21.24 -18.06
CA TYR A 20 21.11 -19.96 -18.75
C TYR A 20 22.61 -19.60 -18.82
N GLY A 21 23.08 -19.18 -19.99
CA GLY A 21 24.46 -18.83 -20.28
C GLY A 21 24.63 -17.37 -20.73
N PRO A 22 25.87 -16.89 -20.95
CA PRO A 22 26.14 -15.54 -21.44
C PRO A 22 25.40 -15.17 -22.73
N GLU A 23 25.13 -16.16 -23.60
CA GLU A 23 24.37 -16.02 -24.84
C GLU A 23 22.91 -15.58 -24.61
N ASP A 24 22.32 -15.94 -23.47
CA ASP A 24 20.95 -15.54 -23.12
C ASP A 24 20.86 -14.06 -22.72
N LEU A 25 22.00 -13.44 -22.42
CA LEU A 25 22.13 -12.01 -22.09
C LEU A 25 22.57 -11.16 -23.29
N ALA A 26 22.89 -11.78 -24.43
CA ALA A 26 23.53 -11.10 -25.57
C ALA A 26 22.73 -9.91 -26.14
N ASN A 27 21.40 -9.91 -25.96
CA ASN A 27 20.50 -8.87 -26.45
C ASN A 27 20.07 -7.86 -25.36
N ILE A 28 20.60 -7.95 -24.15
CA ILE A 28 20.25 -7.04 -23.06
C ILE A 28 21.21 -5.85 -23.06
N ASN A 29 20.71 -4.67 -23.42
CA ASN A 29 21.45 -3.43 -23.23
C ASN A 29 21.48 -3.07 -21.74
N PHE A 30 22.68 -3.01 -21.16
CA PHE A 30 22.88 -2.72 -19.74
C PHE A 30 22.30 -1.35 -19.36
N ASP A 31 22.61 -0.29 -20.11
CA ASP A 31 22.23 1.08 -19.74
C ASP A 31 20.71 1.29 -19.84
N GLU A 32 20.04 0.60 -20.77
CA GLU A 32 18.60 0.75 -20.99
C GLU A 32 17.74 -0.14 -20.08
N LYS A 33 18.23 -1.33 -19.70
CA LYS A 33 17.41 -2.35 -19.01
C LYS A 33 17.85 -2.66 -17.59
N ILE A 34 19.11 -2.42 -17.25
CA ILE A 34 19.69 -2.79 -15.95
C ILE A 34 20.09 -1.53 -15.17
N GLY A 35 20.99 -0.72 -15.72
CA GLY A 35 21.46 0.54 -15.15
C GLY A 35 22.10 0.43 -13.76
N ASN A 36 22.35 1.59 -13.16
CA ASN A 36 22.81 1.73 -11.78
C ASN A 36 21.63 1.87 -10.80
N PRO A 37 21.77 1.43 -9.54
CA PRO A 37 20.75 1.70 -8.53
C PRO A 37 20.59 3.21 -8.28
N GLY A 38 19.36 3.67 -8.08
CA GLY A 38 19.02 5.09 -7.90
C GLY A 38 18.97 5.90 -9.19
N GLU A 39 19.14 5.27 -10.35
CA GLU A 39 19.05 5.89 -11.67
C GLU A 39 18.03 5.11 -12.53
N TYR A 40 17.35 5.78 -13.46
CA TYR A 40 16.48 5.12 -14.43
C TYR A 40 17.27 4.04 -15.20
N PRO A 41 16.74 2.82 -15.41
CA PRO A 41 15.35 2.37 -15.21
C PRO A 41 15.02 1.80 -13.82
N PHE A 42 15.89 1.99 -12.83
CA PHE A 42 15.72 1.53 -11.44
C PHE A 42 15.62 0.02 -11.23
N THR A 43 15.95 -0.81 -12.24
CA THR A 43 15.93 -2.29 -12.15
C THR A 43 16.73 -2.82 -10.96
N ARG A 44 17.82 -2.13 -10.58
CA ARG A 44 18.67 -2.50 -9.43
C ARG A 44 18.28 -1.82 -8.11
N GLY A 45 17.16 -1.09 -8.07
CA GLY A 45 16.60 -0.42 -6.90
C GLY A 45 16.51 1.10 -7.03
N ILE A 46 15.56 1.69 -6.31
CA ILE A 46 15.21 3.13 -6.35
C ILE A 46 16.20 4.03 -5.58
N HIS A 47 17.17 3.47 -4.87
CA HIS A 47 18.16 4.22 -4.09
C HIS A 47 19.57 3.71 -4.37
N SER A 48 20.55 4.60 -4.56
CA SER A 48 21.92 4.23 -4.94
C SER A 48 22.64 3.28 -3.95
N LEU A 49 22.32 3.36 -2.66
CA LEU A 49 22.93 2.52 -1.62
C LEU A 49 21.99 1.44 -1.07
N MET A 50 20.70 1.45 -1.42
CA MET A 50 19.66 0.55 -0.89
C MET A 50 19.88 0.22 0.60
N TYR A 51 19.96 -1.08 0.92
CA TYR A 51 20.04 -1.61 2.27
C TYR A 51 21.39 -1.41 2.96
N ARG A 52 22.44 -0.96 2.24
CA ARG A 52 23.70 -0.56 2.86
C ARG A 52 23.56 0.74 3.66
N LYS A 53 22.66 1.63 3.22
CA LYS A 53 22.36 2.88 3.92
C LYS A 53 21.24 2.69 4.95
N ARG A 54 20.17 1.99 4.58
CA ARG A 54 19.02 1.77 5.47
C ARG A 54 18.28 0.48 5.07
N PRO A 55 18.05 -0.47 6.00
CA PRO A 55 17.24 -1.65 5.70
C PRO A 55 15.80 -1.27 5.35
N PHE A 56 15.06 -2.20 4.73
CA PHE A 56 13.63 -2.02 4.52
C PHE A 56 12.90 -1.81 5.86
N THR A 57 11.78 -1.08 5.82
CA THR A 57 10.97 -0.85 7.01
C THR A 57 10.30 -2.16 7.41
N MET A 58 10.64 -2.70 8.57
CA MET A 58 9.87 -3.80 9.17
C MET A 58 8.53 -3.24 9.67
N ARG A 59 7.44 -3.65 9.00
CA ARG A 59 6.10 -3.10 9.21
C ARG A 59 5.08 -4.23 9.30
N GLN A 60 4.84 -4.73 10.51
CA GLN A 60 3.82 -5.76 10.73
C GLN A 60 2.42 -5.16 10.59
N TYR A 61 1.56 -5.88 9.89
CA TYR A 61 0.13 -5.63 9.86
C TYR A 61 -0.50 -5.98 11.20
N SER A 62 -1.14 -5.00 11.83
CA SER A 62 -1.64 -5.12 13.19
C SER A 62 -2.81 -4.19 13.46
N GLY A 63 -3.77 -4.71 14.19
CA GLY A 63 -4.98 -4.05 14.65
C GLY A 63 -5.95 -5.17 15.02
N PHE A 64 -6.51 -5.14 16.22
CA PHE A 64 -7.51 -6.10 16.65
C PHE A 64 -8.27 -5.53 17.84
N ALA A 65 -9.56 -5.87 17.93
CA ALA A 65 -10.45 -5.45 19.00
C ALA A 65 -10.54 -3.92 19.15
N SER A 66 -10.44 -3.40 20.37
CA SER A 66 -10.60 -1.98 20.69
C SER A 66 -9.38 -1.13 20.31
N ALA A 67 -9.58 0.19 20.26
CA ALA A 67 -8.51 1.17 20.10
C ALA A 67 -7.47 1.07 21.25
N GLU A 68 -7.89 0.81 22.50
CA GLU A 68 -6.98 0.63 23.63
C GLU A 68 -6.10 -0.61 23.49
N GLU A 69 -6.67 -1.74 23.05
CA GLU A 69 -5.92 -2.98 22.84
C GLU A 69 -4.95 -2.85 21.66
N THR A 70 -5.39 -2.20 20.58
CA THR A 70 -4.54 -1.87 19.44
C THR A 70 -3.40 -0.92 19.85
N ASN A 71 -3.65 0.07 20.72
CA ASN A 71 -2.59 0.93 21.27
C ASN A 71 -1.52 0.13 22.03
N ARG A 72 -1.94 -0.77 22.94
CA ARG A 72 -1.01 -1.65 23.67
C ARG A 72 -0.18 -2.49 22.71
N ARG A 73 -0.80 -2.99 21.63
CA ARG A 73 -0.12 -3.74 20.58
C ARG A 73 0.89 -2.88 19.81
N PHE A 74 0.56 -1.65 19.46
CA PHE A 74 1.50 -0.72 18.82
C PHE A 74 2.74 -0.46 19.68
N HIS A 75 2.55 -0.15 20.97
CA HIS A 75 3.67 0.03 21.90
C HIS A 75 4.52 -1.24 22.02
N PHE A 76 3.89 -2.42 22.14
CA PHE A 76 4.61 -3.68 22.15
C PHE A 76 5.47 -3.86 20.89
N LEU A 77 4.90 -3.66 19.71
CA LEU A 77 5.59 -3.84 18.44
C LEU A 77 6.77 -2.88 18.29
N ILE A 78 6.60 -1.61 18.63
CA ILE A 78 7.67 -0.60 18.61
C ILE A 78 8.80 -1.00 19.58
N ASN A 79 8.45 -1.47 20.78
CA ASN A 79 9.44 -1.94 21.76
C ASN A 79 10.19 -3.21 21.31
N GLN A 80 9.61 -4.00 20.39
CA GLN A 80 10.28 -5.14 19.75
C GLN A 80 11.06 -4.76 18.47
N GLY A 81 11.21 -3.47 18.17
CA GLY A 81 12.04 -2.98 17.05
C GLY A 81 11.28 -2.69 15.76
N GLN A 82 9.95 -2.70 15.77
CA GLN A 82 9.15 -2.28 14.62
C GLN A 82 9.37 -0.78 14.32
N THR A 83 9.65 -0.45 13.05
CA THR A 83 10.03 0.92 12.62
C THR A 83 8.95 1.63 11.80
N GLY A 84 7.79 0.98 11.64
CA GLY A 84 6.59 1.51 10.99
C GLY A 84 5.36 0.74 11.44
N LEU A 85 4.21 1.37 11.61
CA LEU A 85 2.94 0.68 11.90
C LEU A 85 2.17 0.42 10.61
N ASN A 86 1.51 -0.72 10.49
CA ASN A 86 0.50 -0.95 9.45
C ASN A 86 -0.82 -1.31 10.14
N VAL A 87 -1.79 -0.41 10.07
CA VAL A 87 -3.02 -0.49 10.85
C VAL A 87 -4.07 -1.30 10.10
N ALA A 88 -4.55 -2.36 10.75
CA ALA A 88 -5.71 -3.13 10.31
C ALA A 88 -6.99 -2.56 10.92
N PHE A 89 -8.03 -2.42 10.11
CA PHE A 89 -9.36 -1.98 10.53
C PHE A 89 -10.33 -3.15 10.43
N ASP A 90 -11.35 -3.18 11.27
CA ASP A 90 -12.39 -4.21 11.19
C ASP A 90 -13.24 -4.06 9.91
N LEU A 91 -14.14 -5.01 9.66
CA LEU A 91 -14.98 -4.97 8.46
C LEU A 91 -15.99 -3.81 8.49
N PRO A 92 -16.70 -3.52 9.61
CA PRO A 92 -17.59 -2.36 9.71
C PRO A 92 -16.92 -1.04 9.34
N SER A 93 -15.77 -0.71 9.94
CA SER A 93 -15.02 0.51 9.64
C SER A 93 -14.57 0.56 8.18
N GLN A 94 -14.18 -0.57 7.59
CA GLN A 94 -13.83 -0.63 6.16
C GLN A 94 -15.02 -0.38 5.23
N MET A 95 -16.22 -0.79 5.67
CA MET A 95 -17.48 -0.65 4.94
C MET A 95 -18.24 0.64 5.29
N GLY A 96 -17.64 1.54 6.06
CA GLY A 96 -18.23 2.82 6.44
C GLY A 96 -19.45 2.69 7.33
N LEU A 97 -19.46 1.67 8.20
CA LEU A 97 -20.49 1.44 9.20
C LEU A 97 -19.93 1.76 10.58
N ASP A 98 -20.72 2.46 11.38
CA ASP A 98 -20.46 2.61 12.81
C ASP A 98 -20.72 1.27 13.52
N SER A 99 -20.07 1.07 14.66
CA SER A 99 -20.11 -0.18 15.43
C SER A 99 -21.51 -0.56 15.94
N ASP A 100 -22.48 0.37 15.96
CA ASP A 100 -23.87 0.13 16.35
C ASP A 100 -24.83 -0.10 15.15
N ASP A 101 -24.34 -0.06 13.91
CA ASP A 101 -25.13 -0.43 12.74
C ASP A 101 -25.52 -1.92 12.81
N GLU A 102 -26.79 -2.23 12.53
CA GLU A 102 -27.30 -3.61 12.58
C GLU A 102 -26.48 -4.58 11.71
N ARG A 103 -25.91 -4.10 10.60
CA ARG A 103 -25.08 -4.89 9.67
C ARG A 103 -23.68 -5.15 10.21
N ALA A 104 -23.22 -4.39 11.20
CA ALA A 104 -21.91 -4.57 11.85
C ALA A 104 -21.92 -5.69 12.89
N TYR A 105 -23.10 -6.19 13.27
CA TYR A 105 -23.26 -7.20 14.32
C TYR A 105 -22.36 -8.43 14.07
N GLY A 106 -21.48 -8.72 15.04
CA GLY A 106 -20.57 -9.87 15.01
C GLY A 106 -19.24 -9.64 14.29
N GLU A 107 -19.04 -8.47 13.69
CA GLU A 107 -17.81 -8.14 12.94
C GLU A 107 -16.98 -7.00 13.58
N VAL A 108 -17.56 -6.25 14.52
CA VAL A 108 -16.87 -5.18 15.26
C VAL A 108 -15.62 -5.70 15.97
N GLY A 109 -14.47 -5.10 15.66
CA GLY A 109 -13.16 -5.43 16.25
C GLY A 109 -12.61 -6.82 15.91
N ARG A 110 -13.28 -7.60 15.05
CA ARG A 110 -12.98 -9.03 14.86
C ARG A 110 -11.71 -9.28 14.04
N VAL A 111 -11.53 -8.52 12.96
CA VAL A 111 -10.43 -8.68 11.99
C VAL A 111 -9.50 -7.46 11.92
N GLY A 112 -9.73 -6.49 12.80
CA GLY A 112 -8.98 -5.24 12.87
C GLY A 112 -9.45 -4.38 14.03
N MET A 113 -8.90 -3.18 14.13
CA MET A 113 -9.35 -2.18 15.09
C MET A 113 -10.69 -1.58 14.65
N ALA A 114 -11.66 -1.51 15.57
CA ALA A 114 -12.90 -0.76 15.36
C ALA A 114 -12.64 0.75 15.45
N VAL A 115 -13.20 1.51 14.51
CA VAL A 115 -13.10 2.97 14.43
C VAL A 115 -14.42 3.55 13.96
N ASP A 116 -15.05 4.34 14.83
CA ASP A 116 -16.28 5.07 14.54
C ASP A 116 -16.00 6.59 14.49
N SER A 117 -14.96 7.05 15.21
CA SER A 117 -14.71 8.47 15.42
C SER A 117 -13.23 8.83 15.56
N LEU A 118 -12.96 10.14 15.59
CA LEU A 118 -11.64 10.69 15.89
C LEU A 118 -11.12 10.23 17.26
N ALA A 119 -12.01 9.99 18.23
CA ALA A 119 -11.62 9.56 19.58
C ALA A 119 -10.90 8.21 19.56
N ASP A 120 -11.28 7.32 18.65
CA ASP A 120 -10.66 6.00 18.51
C ASP A 120 -9.23 6.13 17.98
N PHE A 121 -8.98 7.02 17.01
CA PHE A 121 -7.63 7.37 16.58
C PHE A 121 -6.81 8.00 17.72
N GLU A 122 -7.40 8.89 18.52
CA GLU A 122 -6.72 9.51 19.65
C GLU A 122 -6.28 8.49 20.69
N THR A 123 -7.14 7.51 20.98
CA THR A 123 -6.85 6.38 21.87
C THR A 123 -5.79 5.46 21.27
N ALA A 124 -5.98 5.01 20.03
CA ALA A 124 -5.08 4.09 19.33
C ALA A 124 -3.65 4.62 19.20
N PHE A 125 -3.50 5.93 18.95
CA PHE A 125 -2.19 6.56 18.75
C PHE A 125 -1.64 7.29 19.99
N LYS A 126 -2.29 7.15 21.15
CA LYS A 126 -1.83 7.74 22.40
C LYS A 126 -0.39 7.32 22.72
N GLY A 127 0.49 8.31 22.85
CA GLY A 127 1.92 8.11 23.16
C GLY A 127 2.78 7.61 21.99
N ILE A 128 2.22 7.41 20.79
CA ILE A 128 3.00 6.99 19.60
C ILE A 128 3.68 8.23 18.98
N PRO A 129 5.01 8.22 18.75
CA PRO A 129 5.75 9.37 18.19
C PRO A 129 5.66 9.41 16.64
N LEU A 130 4.68 10.16 16.11
CA LEU A 130 4.35 10.18 14.67
C LEU A 130 5.44 10.83 13.79
N ASP A 131 6.36 11.57 14.38
CA ASP A 131 7.54 12.16 13.73
C ASP A 131 8.70 11.15 13.56
N LYS A 132 8.70 10.08 14.35
CA LYS A 132 9.75 9.05 14.38
C LYS A 132 9.34 7.77 13.68
N ILE A 133 8.04 7.44 13.71
CA ILE A 133 7.49 6.24 13.09
C ILE A 133 6.59 6.61 11.92
N THR A 134 6.63 5.80 10.86
CA THR A 134 5.72 5.95 9.73
C THR A 134 4.46 5.12 9.97
N VAL A 135 3.28 5.65 9.67
CA VAL A 135 2.00 4.95 9.86
C VAL A 135 1.38 4.65 8.51
N SER A 136 1.03 3.38 8.27
CA SER A 136 0.27 2.94 7.11
C SER A 136 -1.15 2.59 7.55
N LEU A 137 -2.16 3.06 6.82
CA LEU A 137 -3.58 2.77 7.04
C LEU A 137 -4.04 1.84 5.92
N THR A 138 -4.35 0.57 6.24
CA THR A 138 -4.92 -0.38 5.27
C THR A 138 -6.42 -0.17 5.17
N ILE A 139 -6.81 0.91 4.48
CA ILE A 139 -8.20 1.35 4.32
C ILE A 139 -8.42 1.84 2.88
N ASN A 140 -9.62 1.64 2.33
CA ASN A 140 -9.92 1.93 0.93
C ASN A 140 -11.20 2.79 0.77
N SER A 141 -12.39 2.21 0.81
CA SER A 141 -13.65 2.94 0.53
C SER A 141 -13.89 4.20 1.36
N VAL A 142 -13.47 4.18 2.63
CA VAL A 142 -13.56 5.33 3.53
C VAL A 142 -12.20 5.94 3.85
N ALA A 143 -11.19 5.70 3.00
CA ALA A 143 -9.84 6.20 3.22
C ALA A 143 -9.82 7.73 3.38
N ILE A 144 -10.63 8.46 2.61
CA ILE A 144 -10.75 9.92 2.75
C ILE A 144 -11.13 10.34 4.19
N VAL A 145 -12.06 9.63 4.82
CA VAL A 145 -12.52 9.91 6.19
C VAL A 145 -11.47 9.49 7.22
N MET A 146 -10.90 8.29 7.06
CA MET A 146 -9.86 7.79 7.97
C MET A 146 -8.57 8.61 7.91
N MET A 147 -8.17 9.09 6.72
CA MET A 147 -7.05 10.01 6.54
C MET A 147 -7.36 11.35 7.21
N ALA A 148 -8.56 11.91 7.02
CA ALA A 148 -8.96 13.14 7.67
C ALA A 148 -8.89 13.02 9.21
N MET A 149 -9.38 11.93 9.78
CA MET A 149 -9.27 11.66 11.23
C MET A 149 -7.82 11.52 11.67
N TYR A 150 -6.99 10.79 10.93
CA TYR A 150 -5.57 10.64 11.25
C TYR A 150 -4.82 11.98 11.21
N PHE A 151 -5.06 12.81 10.21
CA PHE A 151 -4.45 14.14 10.09
C PHE A 151 -4.95 15.11 11.15
N ALA A 152 -6.25 15.11 11.45
CA ALA A 152 -6.82 15.92 12.54
C ALA A 152 -6.22 15.55 13.89
N MET A 153 -6.06 14.24 14.17
CA MET A 153 -5.37 13.76 15.38
C MET A 153 -3.91 14.22 15.44
N ALA A 154 -3.18 14.15 14.32
CA ALA A 154 -1.80 14.63 14.24
C ALA A 154 -1.70 16.14 14.50
N GLN A 155 -2.57 16.94 13.88
CA GLN A 155 -2.64 18.40 14.10
C GLN A 155 -2.98 18.75 15.55
N LYS A 156 -3.98 18.08 16.15
CA LYS A 156 -4.37 18.30 17.56
C LYS A 156 -3.22 18.00 18.52
N ARG A 157 -2.32 17.08 18.15
CA ARG A 157 -1.09 16.76 18.89
C ARG A 157 0.10 17.67 18.57
N GLY A 158 -0.09 18.69 17.72
CA GLY A 158 0.93 19.69 17.37
C GLY A 158 1.92 19.25 16.30
N TYR A 159 1.65 18.16 15.55
CA TYR A 159 2.51 17.79 14.43
C TYR A 159 2.22 18.66 13.20
N ASP A 160 3.28 19.07 12.52
CA ASP A 160 3.20 19.68 11.19
C ASP A 160 2.93 18.61 10.13
N LEU A 161 1.76 18.68 9.49
CA LEU A 161 1.35 17.73 8.45
C LEU A 161 2.32 17.69 7.28
N ARG A 162 3.01 18.80 6.95
CA ARG A 162 3.99 18.84 5.85
C ARG A 162 5.19 17.93 6.10
N ASN A 163 5.41 17.55 7.36
CA ASN A 163 6.48 16.65 7.79
C ASN A 163 6.01 15.24 8.11
N LEU A 164 4.69 15.00 8.14
CA LEU A 164 4.10 13.71 8.46
C LEU A 164 4.39 12.69 7.35
N ARG A 165 4.84 11.50 7.76
CA ARG A 165 5.17 10.41 6.84
C ARG A 165 4.27 9.22 7.12
N GLY A 166 3.68 8.69 6.07
CA GLY A 166 2.77 7.57 6.17
C GLY A 166 2.23 7.19 4.81
N THR A 167 1.30 6.24 4.82
CA THR A 167 0.69 5.69 3.61
C THR A 167 -0.77 5.36 3.89
N ALA A 168 -1.67 5.68 2.97
CA ALA A 168 -2.98 5.03 2.94
C ALA A 168 -2.98 4.01 1.80
N GLN A 169 -3.67 2.88 1.97
CA GLN A 169 -3.83 1.94 0.87
C GLN A 169 -4.62 2.58 -0.25
N ASN A 170 -5.86 3.02 0.04
CA ASN A 170 -6.66 3.91 -0.81
C ASN A 170 -6.64 3.50 -2.29
N ASP A 171 -6.72 2.20 -2.55
CA ASP A 171 -6.79 1.63 -3.88
C ASP A 171 -8.18 1.01 -4.02
N ILE A 172 -9.10 1.73 -4.62
CA ILE A 172 -10.47 1.24 -4.79
C ILE A 172 -10.58 0.27 -5.97
N LEU A 173 -9.73 0.37 -7.00
CA LEU A 173 -9.89 -0.46 -8.20
C LEU A 173 -9.61 -1.93 -7.90
N LYS A 174 -8.60 -2.21 -7.07
CA LYS A 174 -8.37 -3.57 -6.57
C LYS A 174 -9.49 -4.09 -5.66
N GLU A 175 -10.31 -3.23 -5.04
CA GLU A 175 -11.51 -3.68 -4.32
C GLU A 175 -12.47 -4.37 -5.27
N PHE A 176 -12.76 -3.76 -6.41
CA PHE A 176 -13.65 -4.31 -7.44
C PHE A 176 -13.09 -5.58 -8.09
N ILE A 177 -11.76 -5.67 -8.22
CA ILE A 177 -11.10 -6.78 -8.91
C ILE A 177 -10.97 -8.02 -8.01
N GLY A 178 -10.60 -7.86 -6.73
CA GLY A 178 -10.21 -9.01 -5.91
C GLY A 178 -10.61 -9.00 -4.44
N ARG A 179 -10.88 -7.82 -3.83
CA ARG A 179 -10.98 -7.74 -2.36
C ARG A 179 -12.40 -7.58 -1.80
N GLY A 180 -13.30 -6.88 -2.47
CA GLY A 180 -14.73 -6.89 -2.08
C GLY A 180 -15.25 -5.75 -1.20
N THR A 181 -14.41 -4.84 -0.68
CA THR A 181 -14.88 -3.82 0.30
C THR A 181 -15.07 -2.45 -0.33
N TRP A 182 -15.89 -2.35 -1.39
CA TRP A 182 -16.29 -1.07 -2.00
C TRP A 182 -17.66 -0.58 -1.46
N ILE A 183 -17.84 0.75 -1.40
CA ILE A 183 -19.11 1.37 -0.97
C ILE A 183 -19.80 2.05 -2.15
N PHE A 184 -19.06 2.88 -2.89
CA PHE A 184 -19.60 3.67 -4.00
C PHE A 184 -19.36 2.98 -5.34
N PRO A 185 -20.05 3.40 -6.42
CA PRO A 185 -19.69 3.00 -7.78
C PRO A 185 -18.26 3.42 -8.14
N VAL A 186 -17.75 2.88 -9.26
CA VAL A 186 -16.36 3.07 -9.70
C VAL A 186 -15.99 4.56 -9.86
N GLU A 187 -16.76 5.32 -10.65
CA GLU A 187 -16.43 6.73 -10.96
C GLU A 187 -16.39 7.64 -9.72
N PRO A 188 -17.40 7.67 -8.81
CA PRO A 188 -17.30 8.44 -7.58
C PRO A 188 -16.13 8.00 -6.69
N SER A 189 -15.79 6.72 -6.70
CA SER A 189 -14.68 6.23 -5.89
C SER A 189 -13.33 6.71 -6.42
N ILE A 190 -13.10 6.64 -7.73
CA ILE A 190 -11.88 7.18 -8.37
C ILE A 190 -11.76 8.67 -8.11
N ARG A 191 -12.87 9.42 -8.19
CA ARG A 191 -12.90 10.83 -7.82
C ARG A 191 -12.40 11.06 -6.38
N LEU A 192 -12.82 10.24 -5.41
CA LEU A 192 -12.32 10.37 -4.03
C LEU A 192 -10.82 10.07 -3.91
N ILE A 193 -10.29 9.14 -4.72
CA ILE A 193 -8.83 8.92 -4.82
C ILE A 193 -8.15 10.20 -5.29
N GLY A 194 -8.64 10.82 -6.38
CA GLY A 194 -8.15 12.10 -6.88
C GLY A 194 -8.16 13.21 -5.82
N ASP A 195 -9.27 13.33 -5.06
CA ASP A 195 -9.40 14.33 -3.98
C ASP A 195 -8.30 14.15 -2.91
N THR A 196 -8.00 12.90 -2.53
CA THR A 196 -6.95 12.60 -1.53
C THR A 196 -5.53 12.78 -2.06
N ILE A 197 -5.28 12.48 -3.35
CA ILE A 197 -4.00 12.73 -4.01
C ILE A 197 -3.72 14.24 -4.04
N GLU A 198 -4.69 15.02 -4.52
CA GLU A 198 -4.62 16.48 -4.60
C GLU A 198 -4.37 17.11 -3.23
N PHE A 199 -5.14 16.70 -2.21
CA PHE A 199 -4.94 17.20 -0.86
C PHE A 199 -3.54 16.88 -0.32
N CYS A 200 -3.04 15.64 -0.52
CA CYS A 200 -1.72 15.28 -0.03
C CYS A 200 -0.59 16.00 -0.78
N ALA A 201 -0.74 16.26 -2.09
CA ALA A 201 0.24 17.02 -2.86
C ALA A 201 0.46 18.43 -2.27
N HIS A 202 -0.62 19.11 -1.87
CA HIS A 202 -0.55 20.47 -1.35
C HIS A 202 -0.24 20.56 0.15
N GLU A 203 -0.94 19.76 0.96
CA GLU A 203 -0.99 19.93 2.43
C GLU A 203 -0.12 18.91 3.18
N VAL A 204 0.02 17.69 2.65
CA VAL A 204 0.73 16.58 3.31
C VAL A 204 1.77 15.92 2.38
N PRO A 205 2.69 16.68 1.75
CA PRO A 205 3.51 16.25 0.61
C PRO A 205 4.51 15.11 0.89
N LYS A 206 4.61 14.63 2.14
CA LYS A 206 5.45 13.48 2.52
C LYS A 206 4.63 12.22 2.82
N TYR A 207 3.31 12.31 2.76
CA TYR A 207 2.40 11.18 2.89
C TYR A 207 2.16 10.56 1.52
N SER A 208 2.07 9.24 1.47
CA SER A 208 1.68 8.48 0.28
C SER A 208 0.17 8.31 0.28
N PRO A 209 -0.60 9.06 -0.53
CA PRO A 209 -2.06 9.03 -0.50
C PRO A 209 -2.64 7.71 -0.99
N VAL A 210 -1.88 6.95 -1.79
CA VAL A 210 -2.28 5.69 -2.41
C VAL A 210 -1.12 4.71 -2.40
N SER A 211 -1.41 3.46 -2.04
CA SER A 211 -0.56 2.31 -2.23
C SER A 211 -1.26 1.30 -3.12
N VAL A 212 -0.93 1.33 -4.41
CA VAL A 212 -1.50 0.45 -5.43
C VAL A 212 -1.15 -1.00 -5.11
N CYS A 213 -2.15 -1.87 -5.09
CA CYS A 213 -2.07 -3.14 -4.38
C CYS A 213 -2.32 -4.33 -5.32
N GLY A 214 -1.22 -4.91 -5.82
CA GLY A 214 -1.23 -6.19 -6.52
C GLY A 214 -1.52 -7.38 -5.59
N TYR A 215 -1.13 -7.27 -4.32
CA TYR A 215 -1.25 -8.36 -3.33
C TYR A 215 -2.64 -9.02 -3.29
N HIS A 216 -3.72 -8.24 -3.18
CA HIS A 216 -5.06 -8.83 -3.09
C HIS A 216 -5.50 -9.45 -4.42
N ILE A 217 -5.10 -8.87 -5.55
CA ILE A 217 -5.41 -9.41 -6.88
C ILE A 217 -4.73 -10.77 -7.07
N ARG A 218 -3.48 -10.87 -6.61
CA ARG A 218 -2.70 -12.10 -6.56
C ARG A 218 -3.36 -13.16 -5.67
N GLU A 219 -3.75 -12.79 -4.45
CA GLU A 219 -4.46 -13.68 -3.52
C GLU A 219 -5.85 -14.12 -4.04
N SER A 220 -6.46 -13.37 -4.94
CA SER A 220 -7.69 -13.77 -5.67
C SER A 220 -7.45 -14.74 -6.82
N GLY A 221 -6.19 -15.15 -7.06
CA GLY A 221 -5.81 -16.16 -8.04
C GLY A 221 -5.21 -15.62 -9.34
N ALA A 222 -4.85 -14.34 -9.41
CA ALA A 222 -4.13 -13.81 -10.56
C ALA A 222 -2.70 -14.36 -10.63
N ASP A 223 -2.16 -14.61 -11.82
CA ASP A 223 -0.74 -14.95 -11.99
C ASP A 223 0.20 -13.74 -11.74
N PRO A 224 1.53 -13.90 -11.59
CA PRO A 224 2.43 -12.76 -11.33
C PRO A 224 2.44 -11.70 -12.45
N VAL A 225 2.19 -12.10 -13.71
CA VAL A 225 2.14 -11.16 -14.84
C VAL A 225 0.86 -10.32 -14.73
N GLN A 226 -0.26 -10.95 -14.42
CA GLN A 226 -1.54 -10.29 -14.18
C GLN A 226 -1.47 -9.35 -12.98
N GLU A 227 -0.87 -9.77 -11.86
CA GLU A 227 -0.65 -8.93 -10.68
C GLU A 227 0.04 -7.62 -11.06
N MET A 228 1.20 -7.71 -11.74
CA MET A 228 1.97 -6.53 -12.14
C MET A 228 1.19 -5.69 -13.16
N ALA A 229 0.59 -6.32 -14.17
CA ALA A 229 -0.14 -5.62 -15.22
C ALA A 229 -1.34 -4.84 -14.66
N TYR A 230 -2.14 -5.45 -13.78
CA TYR A 230 -3.26 -4.77 -13.13
C TYR A 230 -2.78 -3.65 -12.22
N ALA A 231 -1.75 -3.88 -11.40
CA ALA A 231 -1.21 -2.82 -10.54
C ALA A 231 -0.72 -1.61 -11.35
N PHE A 232 0.04 -1.82 -12.43
CA PHE A 232 0.47 -0.70 -13.28
C PHE A 232 -0.69 -0.03 -14.01
N GLY A 233 -1.72 -0.79 -14.42
CA GLY A 233 -2.95 -0.23 -14.99
C GLY A 233 -3.71 0.65 -14.02
N ILE A 234 -3.86 0.21 -12.77
CA ILE A 234 -4.48 0.98 -11.67
C ILE A 234 -3.67 2.25 -11.37
N ALA A 235 -2.34 2.14 -11.27
CA ALA A 235 -1.48 3.28 -11.01
C ALA A 235 -1.59 4.33 -12.13
N ARG A 236 -1.68 3.89 -13.39
CA ARG A 236 -1.90 4.79 -14.53
C ARG A 236 -3.25 5.50 -14.41
N GLU A 237 -4.33 4.77 -14.11
CA GLU A 237 -5.67 5.37 -13.96
C GLU A 237 -5.69 6.46 -12.88
N TYR A 238 -5.05 6.22 -11.73
CA TYR A 238 -4.94 7.22 -10.68
C TYR A 238 -4.05 8.41 -11.06
N ALA A 239 -3.00 8.18 -11.84
CA ALA A 239 -2.19 9.27 -12.38
C ALA A 239 -2.99 10.10 -13.39
N ASP A 240 -3.75 9.47 -14.28
CA ASP A 240 -4.59 10.14 -15.26
C ASP A 240 -5.68 11.00 -14.58
N GLU A 241 -6.31 10.50 -13.50
CA GLU A 241 -7.26 11.28 -12.69
C GLU A 241 -6.62 12.53 -12.06
N ALA A 242 -5.41 12.41 -11.52
CA ALA A 242 -4.69 13.54 -10.94
C ALA A 242 -4.26 14.56 -12.01
N LEU A 243 -3.78 14.09 -13.17
CA LEU A 243 -3.42 14.94 -14.31
C LEU A 243 -4.64 15.68 -14.88
N CYS A 244 -5.81 15.03 -14.95
CA CYS A 244 -7.06 15.65 -15.40
C CYS A 244 -7.50 16.82 -14.50
N ARG A 245 -7.07 16.83 -13.23
CA ARG A 245 -7.32 17.91 -12.27
C ARG A 245 -6.32 19.05 -12.36
N GLY A 246 -5.29 18.90 -13.19
CA GLY A 246 -4.26 19.91 -13.42
C GLY A 246 -3.06 19.84 -12.49
N LEU A 247 -2.88 18.74 -11.75
CA LEU A 247 -1.63 18.50 -11.02
C LEU A 247 -0.50 18.20 -11.98
N ASP A 248 0.71 18.67 -11.68
CA ASP A 248 1.92 18.24 -12.36
C ASP A 248 2.32 16.83 -11.88
N ILE A 249 2.85 16.01 -12.78
CA ILE A 249 3.26 14.63 -12.48
C ILE A 249 4.29 14.58 -11.32
N ASP A 250 5.18 15.56 -11.24
CA ASP A 250 6.23 15.63 -10.22
C ASP A 250 5.68 15.99 -8.83
N GLU A 251 4.45 16.53 -8.74
CA GLU A 251 3.82 16.88 -7.46
C GLU A 251 3.32 15.65 -6.70
N PHE A 252 2.96 14.56 -7.40
CA PHE A 252 2.34 13.40 -6.76
C PHE A 252 2.97 12.04 -7.11
N ALA A 253 3.57 11.86 -8.28
CA ALA A 253 4.03 10.53 -8.72
C ALA A 253 5.05 9.91 -7.77
N GLY A 254 5.95 10.73 -7.21
CA GLY A 254 6.93 10.30 -6.19
C GLY A 254 6.31 9.87 -4.84
N ARG A 255 4.99 9.99 -4.69
CA ARG A 255 4.22 9.56 -3.51
C ARG A 255 3.30 8.38 -3.76
N LEU A 256 3.12 7.95 -5.00
CA LEU A 256 2.47 6.68 -5.29
C LEU A 256 3.39 5.55 -4.84
N SER A 257 2.86 4.62 -4.04
CA SER A 257 3.59 3.40 -3.64
C SER A 257 2.91 2.15 -4.19
N PHE A 258 3.63 1.04 -4.14
CA PHE A 258 3.12 -0.27 -4.56
C PHE A 258 3.20 -1.27 -3.42
N ASN A 259 2.24 -2.20 -3.40
CA ASN A 259 2.20 -3.35 -2.51
C ASN A 259 1.97 -4.61 -3.34
N PHE A 260 3.05 -5.37 -3.54
CA PHE A 260 3.06 -6.62 -4.27
C PHE A 260 3.19 -7.80 -3.32
N ASP A 261 2.67 -8.94 -3.76
CA ASP A 261 2.84 -10.21 -3.07
C ASP A 261 4.24 -10.79 -3.26
N ILE A 262 4.64 -11.65 -2.33
CA ILE A 262 5.84 -12.48 -2.46
C ILE A 262 5.43 -13.92 -2.15
N PHE A 263 5.11 -14.67 -3.21
CA PHE A 263 4.60 -16.02 -3.11
C PHE A 263 5.19 -16.95 -4.18
N GLY A 264 5.37 -18.22 -3.81
CA GLY A 264 5.73 -19.28 -4.74
C GLY A 264 7.20 -19.27 -5.14
N ASN A 265 7.48 -19.02 -6.43
CA ASN A 265 8.82 -19.10 -6.99
C ASN A 265 9.68 -17.90 -6.59
N LEU A 266 10.93 -18.15 -6.16
CA LEU A 266 11.86 -17.13 -5.72
C LEU A 266 12.41 -16.25 -6.87
N PHE A 267 12.44 -16.76 -8.10
CA PHE A 267 12.97 -16.10 -9.29
C PHE A 267 11.91 -15.99 -10.39
#